data_AF-A0A4U0WG51-F1
#
_entry.id   AF-A0A4U0WG51-F1
#
_cell.length_a   1.000
_cell.length_b   1.000
_cell.length_c   1.000
_cell.angle_alpha   90.00
_cell.angle_beta   90.00
_cell.angle_gamma   90.00
#
_symmetry.space_group_name_H-M   'P 1'
#
loop_
_entity.id
_entity.type
_entity.pdbx_description
1 polymer ?
#
loop_
_entity_poly.entity_id
_entity_poly.type
_entity_poly.pdbx_seq_one_letter_code
_entity_poly.pdbx_strand_id
1 'polypeptide(L)'
;MRNYLHHLLALPLLQVSALRFDPNEVGWNLNENQAASDPSQYSGKWDNHAFHASPTNWRFPFYSLFLDRFVNGDPSNDDVNGTFFEHDVMSNQLRHGGDLVGLMDTLDYIQGMGGLYIAGTPFVNQPWKSDGYS
;
A
#
# COMPACT_ATOMS: atom_id res chain seq x y z
N MET A 1 -57.24 -15.17 13.68
CA MET A 1 -56.79 -14.81 12.31
C MET A 1 -55.39 -14.20 12.42
N ARG A 2 -54.51 -14.48 11.46
CA ARG A 2 -53.04 -14.42 11.52
C ARG A 2 -52.42 -13.06 11.90
N ASN A 3 -51.34 -13.13 12.69
CA ASN A 3 -50.33 -12.09 12.92
C ASN A 3 -49.64 -11.67 11.62
N TYR A 4 -49.39 -10.37 11.45
CA TYR A 4 -48.41 -9.86 10.49
C TYR A 4 -47.30 -9.14 11.27
N LEU A 5 -46.18 -9.84 11.46
CA LEU A 5 -44.93 -9.28 11.95
C LEU A 5 -44.25 -8.61 10.76
N HIS A 6 -44.16 -7.28 10.75
CA HIS A 6 -43.44 -6.54 9.71
C HIS A 6 -41.93 -6.67 9.94
N HIS A 7 -41.28 -7.53 9.17
CA HIS A 7 -39.82 -7.57 9.11
C HIS A 7 -39.32 -6.37 8.29
N LEU A 8 -38.74 -5.38 8.96
CA LEU A 8 -37.95 -4.32 8.34
C LEU A 8 -36.63 -4.94 7.85
N LEU A 9 -36.53 -5.18 6.55
CA LEU A 9 -35.30 -5.59 5.90
C LEU A 9 -34.38 -4.35 5.79
N ALA A 10 -33.41 -4.22 6.68
CA ALA A 10 -32.38 -3.18 6.57
C ALA A 10 -31.38 -3.57 5.48
N LEU A 11 -31.44 -2.89 4.33
CA LEU A 11 -30.46 -3.03 3.26
C LEU A 11 -29.18 -2.27 3.68
N PRO A 12 -28.01 -2.89 3.80
CA PRO A 12 -26.78 -2.15 4.02
C PRO A 12 -26.47 -1.34 2.75
N LEU A 13 -26.50 -0.02 2.86
CA LEU A 13 -25.92 0.87 1.85
C LEU A 13 -24.41 0.62 1.86
N LEU A 14 -23.90 0.03 0.78
CA LEU A 14 -22.46 -0.07 0.55
C LEU A 14 -21.92 1.35 0.38
N GLN A 15 -21.34 1.90 1.45
CA GLN A 15 -20.55 3.11 1.33
C GLN A 15 -19.20 2.71 0.73
N VAL A 16 -19.02 3.02 -0.55
CA VAL A 16 -17.70 2.98 -1.19
C VAL A 16 -16.97 4.25 -0.77
N SER A 17 -15.94 4.10 0.07
CA SER A 17 -15.03 5.20 0.41
C SER A 17 -13.85 5.15 -0.56
N ALA A 18 -13.61 6.24 -1.26
CA ALA A 18 -12.42 6.46 -2.08
C ALA A 18 -11.93 7.88 -1.83
N LEU A 19 -10.62 8.06 -1.76
CA LEU A 19 -10.01 9.35 -1.40
C LEU A 19 -10.40 10.42 -2.42
N ARG A 20 -11.02 11.51 -1.95
CA ARG A 20 -11.25 12.71 -2.76
C ARG A 20 -9.92 13.44 -2.96
N PHE A 21 -9.92 14.43 -3.84
CA PHE A 21 -8.79 15.33 -3.99
C PHE A 21 -8.43 15.97 -2.63
N ASP A 22 -7.17 15.84 -2.22
CA ASP A 22 -6.61 16.51 -1.05
C ASP A 22 -5.58 17.56 -1.51
N PRO A 23 -5.78 18.86 -1.20
CA PRO A 23 -4.82 19.92 -1.52
C PRO A 23 -3.41 19.71 -0.94
N ASN A 24 -3.25 18.89 0.09
CA ASN A 24 -1.94 18.59 0.68
C ASN A 24 -1.17 17.51 -0.11
N GLU A 25 -1.87 16.76 -0.98
CA GLU A 25 -1.33 15.62 -1.72
C GLU A 25 -1.19 15.91 -3.23
N VAL A 26 -1.06 17.19 -3.61
CA VAL A 26 -0.93 17.58 -5.03
C VAL A 26 0.28 16.88 -5.64
N GLY A 27 0.04 16.14 -6.74
CA GLY A 27 1.02 15.26 -7.39
C GLY A 27 0.97 13.79 -6.96
N TRP A 28 0.38 13.50 -5.81
CA TRP A 28 0.21 12.15 -5.24
C TRP A 28 -1.25 11.67 -5.21
N ASN A 29 -2.20 12.57 -5.45
CA ASN A 29 -3.61 12.25 -5.54
C ASN A 29 -3.89 11.22 -6.66
N LEU A 30 -4.56 10.12 -6.31
CA LEU A 30 -5.13 9.19 -7.31
C LEU A 30 -6.29 9.83 -8.08
N ASN A 31 -7.02 10.76 -7.44
CA ASN A 31 -8.04 11.58 -8.08
C ASN A 31 -7.59 13.05 -8.13
N GLU A 32 -7.30 13.54 -9.32
CA GLU A 32 -6.91 14.92 -9.60
C GLU A 32 -8.11 15.85 -9.86
N ASN A 33 -9.32 15.30 -9.98
CA ASN A 33 -10.54 16.09 -10.16
C ASN A 33 -10.99 16.71 -8.82
N GLN A 34 -10.61 17.98 -8.62
CA GLN A 34 -10.92 18.75 -7.40
C GLN A 34 -12.43 18.98 -7.19
N ALA A 35 -13.21 18.96 -8.27
CA ALA A 35 -14.66 19.18 -8.21
C ALA A 35 -15.46 17.87 -8.02
N ALA A 36 -14.79 16.72 -7.95
CA ALA A 36 -15.46 15.44 -7.83
C ALA A 36 -16.20 15.30 -6.49
N SER A 37 -17.51 15.10 -6.57
CA SER A 37 -18.38 14.81 -5.42
C SER A 37 -18.70 13.31 -5.30
N ASP A 38 -18.53 12.57 -6.41
CA ASP A 38 -18.85 11.16 -6.56
C ASP A 38 -17.67 10.35 -7.13
N PRO A 39 -17.41 9.10 -6.68
CA PRO A 39 -16.31 8.27 -7.18
C PRO A 39 -16.31 8.02 -8.69
N SER A 40 -17.47 8.06 -9.36
CA SER A 40 -17.52 7.94 -10.84
C SER A 40 -16.89 9.12 -11.57
N GLN A 41 -16.71 10.25 -10.87
CA GLN A 41 -16.07 11.46 -11.40
C GLN A 41 -14.57 11.48 -11.16
N TYR A 42 -14.02 10.45 -10.50
CA TYR A 42 -12.61 10.41 -10.17
C TYR A 42 -11.78 10.14 -11.41
N SER A 43 -10.67 10.88 -11.55
CA SER A 43 -9.75 10.73 -12.67
C SER A 43 -8.34 11.09 -12.21
N GLY A 44 -7.34 10.35 -12.68
CA GLY A 44 -5.94 10.70 -12.51
C GLY A 44 -5.17 10.21 -13.73
N LYS A 45 -4.33 11.07 -14.30
CA LYS A 45 -3.45 10.67 -15.38
C LYS A 45 -2.12 11.37 -15.22
N TRP A 46 -1.06 10.59 -15.18
CA TRP A 46 0.28 11.17 -15.29
C TRP A 46 0.53 11.67 -16.71
N ASP A 47 0.48 13.00 -16.85
CA ASP A 47 0.85 13.68 -18.09
C ASP A 47 2.32 13.39 -18.44
N ASN A 48 2.57 13.20 -19.73
CA ASN A 48 3.89 12.87 -20.28
C ASN A 48 4.54 11.59 -19.73
N HIS A 49 3.77 10.68 -19.12
CA HIS A 49 4.28 9.41 -18.63
C HIS A 49 4.13 8.28 -19.66
N ALA A 50 5.24 7.63 -19.98
CA ALA A 50 5.25 6.41 -20.78
C ALA A 50 5.23 5.18 -19.86
N PHE A 51 4.08 4.51 -19.77
CA PHE A 51 3.93 3.32 -18.95
C PHE A 51 4.77 2.15 -19.49
N HIS A 52 5.37 1.38 -18.57
CA HIS A 52 6.01 0.12 -18.94
C HIS A 52 4.94 -0.88 -19.38
N ALA A 53 5.06 -1.40 -20.61
CA ALA A 53 4.09 -2.34 -21.14
C ALA A 53 4.12 -3.65 -20.35
N SER A 54 2.95 -4.23 -20.10
CA SER A 54 2.87 -5.57 -19.51
C SER A 54 3.48 -6.60 -20.47
N PRO A 55 4.16 -7.64 -19.94
CA PRO A 55 4.66 -8.72 -20.77
C PRO A 55 3.48 -9.49 -21.40
N THR A 56 3.72 -10.09 -22.56
CA THR A 56 2.71 -10.93 -23.24
C THR A 56 2.39 -12.21 -22.47
N ASN A 57 3.26 -12.62 -21.55
CA ASN A 57 3.10 -13.79 -20.69
C ASN A 57 3.73 -13.53 -19.32
N TRP A 58 2.96 -13.78 -18.25
CA TRP A 58 3.39 -13.58 -16.86
C TRP A 58 4.09 -14.81 -16.24
N ARG A 59 4.33 -15.87 -17.01
CA ARG A 59 5.05 -17.08 -16.56
C ARG A 59 6.56 -16.89 -16.66
N PHE A 60 7.14 -16.14 -15.74
CA PHE A 60 8.58 -15.94 -15.56
C PHE A 60 8.89 -15.88 -14.05
N PRO A 61 10.17 -16.01 -13.61
CA PRO A 61 10.49 -16.05 -12.19
C PRO A 61 10.18 -14.71 -11.50
N PHE A 62 9.80 -14.80 -10.23
CA PHE A 62 9.59 -13.66 -9.34
C PHE A 62 10.54 -13.73 -8.15
N TYR A 63 11.13 -12.60 -7.81
CA TYR A 63 11.81 -12.35 -6.56
C TYR A 63 10.82 -11.76 -5.57
N SER A 64 10.50 -12.53 -4.53
CA SER A 64 9.59 -12.10 -3.47
C SER A 64 10.36 -11.66 -2.24
N LEU A 65 10.05 -10.49 -1.69
CA LEU A 65 10.67 -9.98 -0.47
C LEU A 65 9.63 -9.35 0.47
N PHE A 66 9.92 -9.36 1.76
CA PHE A 66 9.23 -8.52 2.74
C PHE A 66 10.05 -7.24 2.90
N LEU A 67 9.44 -6.07 2.63
CA LEU A 67 10.18 -4.81 2.57
C LEU A 67 10.92 -4.53 3.90
N ASP A 68 10.21 -4.66 5.02
CA ASP A 68 10.73 -4.50 6.38
C ASP A 68 11.95 -5.38 6.68
N ARG A 69 12.09 -6.52 6.00
CA ARG A 69 13.15 -7.52 6.25
C ARG A 69 14.26 -7.51 5.23
N PHE A 70 14.25 -6.56 4.29
CA PHE A 70 15.15 -6.58 3.16
C PHE A 70 16.40 -5.73 3.39
N VAL A 71 16.30 -4.42 3.26
CA VAL A 71 17.41 -3.48 3.46
C VAL A 71 16.89 -2.22 4.13
N ASN A 72 17.49 -1.85 5.26
CA ASN A 72 17.28 -0.58 5.94
C ASN A 72 18.23 0.46 5.34
N GLY A 73 17.69 1.35 4.51
CA GLY A 73 18.43 2.41 3.82
C GLY A 73 18.41 3.75 4.56
N ASP A 74 17.41 3.97 5.41
CA ASP A 74 17.23 5.17 6.21
C ASP A 74 16.76 4.82 7.64
N PRO A 75 17.70 4.58 8.58
CA PRO A 75 17.37 4.28 9.97
C PRO A 75 16.63 5.41 10.71
N SER A 76 16.54 6.62 10.14
CA SER A 76 15.81 7.72 10.78
C SER A 76 14.30 7.53 10.78
N ASN A 77 13.77 6.60 9.97
CA ASN A 77 12.35 6.31 9.87
C ASN A 77 11.89 5.02 10.59
N ASP A 78 12.81 4.32 11.26
CA ASP A 78 12.54 3.06 11.97
C ASP A 78 11.47 3.19 13.07
N ASP A 79 11.56 4.27 13.85
CA ASP A 79 10.66 4.61 14.95
C ASP A 79 9.72 5.78 14.58
N VAL A 80 8.98 5.64 13.47
CA VAL A 80 8.12 6.71 12.93
C VAL A 80 7.07 7.24 13.92
N ASN A 81 6.59 6.42 14.87
CA ASN A 81 5.63 6.87 15.88
C ASN A 81 6.30 7.32 17.20
N GLY A 82 7.63 7.22 17.32
CA GLY A 82 8.41 7.71 18.45
C GLY A 82 8.14 7.01 19.79
N THR A 83 7.60 5.79 19.75
CA THR A 83 7.29 4.97 20.93
C THR A 83 8.37 3.91 21.17
N PHE A 84 8.42 3.39 22.39
CA PHE A 84 9.48 2.45 22.80
C PHE A 84 9.39 1.06 22.14
N PHE A 85 8.24 0.71 21.54
CA PHE A 85 7.97 -0.64 21.03
C PHE A 85 7.61 -0.61 19.55
N GLU A 86 8.58 -0.20 18.72
CA GLU A 86 8.41 -0.10 17.26
C GLU A 86 9.46 -0.87 16.49
N HIS A 87 10.72 -0.62 16.79
CA HIS A 87 11.83 -1.22 16.08
C HIS A 87 12.60 -2.20 16.99
N ASP A 88 12.68 -3.46 16.56
CA ASP A 88 13.53 -4.49 17.18
C ASP A 88 13.87 -5.58 16.15
N VAL A 89 15.11 -5.54 15.65
CA VAL A 89 15.65 -6.51 14.68
C VAL A 89 15.72 -7.95 15.20
N MET A 90 15.67 -8.14 16.53
CA MET A 90 15.66 -9.47 17.14
C MET A 90 14.24 -10.00 17.37
N SER A 91 13.23 -9.13 17.28
CA SER A 91 11.82 -9.49 17.36
C SER A 91 11.34 -10.12 16.06
N ASN A 92 10.35 -11.00 16.13
CA ASN A 92 9.67 -11.49 14.93
C ASN A 92 8.46 -10.63 14.53
N GLN A 93 7.99 -9.74 15.41
CA GLN A 93 6.76 -8.95 15.21
C GLN A 93 7.00 -7.46 15.01
N LEU A 94 8.04 -6.92 15.66
CA LEU A 94 8.38 -5.50 15.57
C LEU A 94 9.07 -5.21 14.24
N ARG A 95 9.08 -3.93 13.85
CA ARG A 95 9.73 -3.47 12.62
C ARG A 95 11.23 -3.74 12.71
N HIS A 96 11.80 -4.14 11.58
CA HIS A 96 13.24 -4.33 11.39
C HIS A 96 13.88 -3.15 10.67
N GLY A 97 13.07 -2.28 10.07
CA GLY A 97 13.52 -1.03 9.47
C GLY A 97 13.81 -1.11 7.97
N GLY A 98 13.52 -2.23 7.32
CA GLY A 98 13.63 -2.29 5.87
C GLY A 98 12.65 -1.32 5.19
N ASP A 99 13.14 -0.57 4.21
CA ASP A 99 12.43 0.60 3.69
C ASP A 99 12.58 0.77 2.16
N LEU A 100 11.91 1.78 1.61
CA LEU A 100 11.93 2.08 0.18
C LEU A 100 13.29 2.59 -0.31
N VAL A 101 14.07 3.26 0.54
CA VAL A 101 15.40 3.77 0.19
C VAL A 101 16.34 2.58 -0.04
N GLY A 102 16.36 1.62 0.90
CA GLY A 102 17.13 0.39 0.78
C GLY A 102 16.68 -0.48 -0.40
N LEU A 103 15.37 -0.52 -0.70
CA LEU A 103 14.89 -1.19 -1.92
C LEU A 103 15.39 -0.49 -3.19
N MET A 104 15.33 0.84 -3.26
CA MET A 104 15.82 1.60 -4.41
C MET A 104 17.31 1.35 -4.67
N ASP A 105 18.12 1.34 -3.61
CA ASP A 105 19.57 1.12 -3.67
C ASP A 105 19.94 -0.30 -4.12
N THR A 106 19.00 -1.24 -4.12
CA THR A 106 19.21 -2.64 -4.50
C THR A 106 18.51 -3.06 -5.79
N LEU A 107 17.86 -2.14 -6.50
CA LEU A 107 17.18 -2.47 -7.77
C LEU A 107 18.14 -3.05 -8.82
N ASP A 108 19.40 -2.61 -8.85
CA ASP A 108 20.43 -3.16 -9.74
C ASP A 108 20.73 -4.65 -9.44
N TYR A 109 20.66 -5.05 -8.16
CA TYR A 109 20.78 -6.45 -7.77
C TYR A 109 19.57 -7.29 -8.21
N ILE A 110 18.36 -6.71 -8.14
CA ILE A 110 17.10 -7.40 -8.47
C ILE A 110 16.84 -7.45 -9.97
N GLN A 111 17.36 -6.49 -10.76
CA GLN A 111 17.05 -6.31 -12.18
C GLN A 111 17.18 -7.60 -13.02
N GLY A 112 18.17 -8.45 -12.71
CA GLY A 112 18.42 -9.70 -13.42
C GLY A 112 17.57 -10.90 -12.97
N MET A 113 16.75 -10.76 -11.93
CA MET A 113 16.06 -11.88 -11.26
C MET A 113 14.63 -12.13 -11.79
N GLY A 114 14.13 -11.27 -12.68
CA GLY A 114 12.78 -11.36 -13.24
C GLY A 114 11.85 -10.31 -12.63
N GLY A 115 10.68 -10.73 -12.19
CA GLY A 115 9.67 -9.84 -11.62
C GLY A 115 9.92 -9.60 -10.14
N LEU A 116 9.61 -8.40 -9.64
CA LEU A 116 9.62 -8.13 -8.20
C LEU A 116 8.21 -8.29 -7.64
N TYR A 117 8.06 -9.07 -6.58
CA TYR A 117 6.85 -9.15 -5.77
C TYR A 117 7.15 -8.66 -4.35
N ILE A 118 6.54 -7.56 -3.95
CA ILE A 118 6.66 -7.06 -2.58
C ILE A 118 5.58 -7.76 -1.75
N ALA A 119 6.01 -8.62 -0.84
CA ALA A 119 5.16 -9.25 0.14
C ALA A 119 4.91 -8.28 1.31
N GLY A 120 3.64 -8.00 1.56
CA GLY A 120 3.16 -7.11 2.60
C GLY A 120 2.70 -5.79 2.02
N THR A 121 2.90 -4.72 2.79
CA THR A 121 2.66 -3.35 2.33
C THR A 121 3.96 -2.56 2.34
N PRO A 122 4.21 -1.71 1.33
CA PRO A 122 5.35 -0.79 1.32
C PRO A 122 5.10 0.48 2.14
N PHE A 123 3.93 0.61 2.78
CA PHE A 123 3.52 1.77 3.56
C PHE A 123 3.74 1.54 5.05
N VAL A 124 3.63 2.63 5.84
CA VAL A 124 3.74 2.59 7.30
C VAL A 124 2.72 1.59 7.88
N ASN A 125 3.25 0.57 8.55
CA ASN A 125 2.49 -0.46 9.24
C ASN A 125 2.28 -0.14 10.72
N GLN A 126 1.42 -0.92 11.38
CA GLN A 126 1.42 -0.93 12.84
C GLN A 126 2.76 -1.50 13.36
N PRO A 127 3.28 -0.99 14.50
CA PRO A 127 4.54 -1.45 15.06
C PRO A 127 4.71 -2.98 15.20
N TRP A 128 3.65 -3.69 15.60
CA TRP A 128 3.63 -5.15 15.81
C TRP A 128 3.11 -5.96 14.61
N LYS A 129 3.02 -5.34 13.43
CA LYS A 129 2.54 -5.94 12.18
C LYS A 129 3.50 -5.61 11.04
N SER A 130 4.78 -5.92 11.24
CA SER A 130 5.82 -5.54 10.28
C SER A 130 5.64 -6.17 8.90
N ASP A 131 4.86 -7.25 8.80
CA ASP A 131 4.51 -7.94 7.55
C ASP A 131 3.35 -7.31 6.78
N GLY A 132 2.52 -6.48 7.42
CA GLY A 132 1.39 -5.80 6.78
C GLY A 132 0.21 -6.67 6.35
N TYR A 133 0.14 -7.93 6.78
CA TYR A 133 -0.86 -8.91 6.30
C TYR A 133 -2.07 -9.11 7.22
N SER A 134 -2.00 -8.67 8.48
CA SER A 134 -3.03 -8.95 9.51
C SER A 134 -3.53 -7.69 10.19
#